data_AF-A0A970R167-F1
#
_entry.id   AF-A0A970R167-F1
#
_cell.length_a   1.000
_cell.length_b   1.000
_cell.length_c   1.000
_cell.angle_alpha   90.00
_cell.angle_beta   90.00
_cell.angle_gamma   90.00
#
_symmetry.space_group_name_H-M   'P 1'
#
loop_
_entity.id
_entity.type
_entity.pdbx_description
1 polymer ?
#
loop_
_entity_poly.entity_id
_entity_poly.type
_entity_poly.pdbx_seq_one_letter_code
_entity_poly.pdbx_strand_id
1 'polypeptide(L)'
;MSMGIGGSCKKSVEDETTVLYEYSVYNLNDPNLRAAINSYDGTIKIEKSALINPVIHKKLKRQPNGKKRMIEKRIPVNVPIDNLIAEHKVEITNCSRCWLKTPEEYDVIAVRLCDIIFREYQITGILPEKASYHI
;
A
#
# COMPACT_ATOMS: atom_id res chain seq x y z
N MET A 1 -19.74 1.05 12.25
CA MET A 1 -19.58 -0.42 12.33
C MET A 1 -18.75 -0.81 11.13
N SER A 2 -17.62 -1.49 11.32
CA SER A 2 -16.82 -1.98 10.19
C SER A 2 -17.55 -3.14 9.52
N MET A 3 -17.56 -3.20 8.19
CA MET A 3 -18.18 -4.30 7.44
C MET A 3 -17.48 -5.64 7.67
N GLY A 4 -16.25 -5.61 8.22
CA GLY A 4 -15.46 -6.81 8.51
C GLY A 4 -14.81 -7.36 7.25
N ILE A 5 -14.56 -6.49 6.26
CA ILE A 5 -13.98 -6.83 4.98
C ILE A 5 -12.64 -6.12 4.87
N GLY A 6 -11.64 -6.78 4.32
CA GLY A 6 -10.35 -6.14 4.12
C GLY A 6 -9.30 -7.08 3.58
N GLY A 7 -8.06 -6.63 3.67
CA GLY A 7 -6.92 -7.44 3.29
C GLY A 7 -5.67 -7.03 4.04
N SER A 8 -4.68 -7.88 3.97
CA SER A 8 -3.36 -7.64 4.54
C SER A 8 -2.31 -8.07 3.54
N CYS A 9 -1.24 -7.28 3.45
CA CYS A 9 -0.05 -7.67 2.72
C CYS A 9 1.18 -7.62 3.63
N LYS A 10 2.15 -8.46 3.30
CA LYS A 10 3.47 -8.48 3.91
C LYS A 10 4.53 -8.45 2.81
N LYS A 11 5.64 -7.77 3.07
CA LYS A 11 6.80 -7.77 2.19
C LYS A 11 7.42 -9.16 2.22
N SER A 12 7.55 -9.79 1.07
CA SER A 12 8.14 -11.12 0.92
C SER A 12 9.61 -11.01 0.52
N VAL A 13 9.88 -10.28 -0.57
CA VAL A 13 11.23 -10.09 -1.12
C VAL A 13 11.43 -8.62 -1.49
N GLU A 14 12.63 -8.10 -1.26
CA GLU A 14 13.01 -6.76 -1.69
C GLU A 14 14.39 -6.81 -2.36
N ASP A 15 14.43 -6.45 -3.64
CA ASP A 15 15.63 -6.31 -4.43
C ASP A 15 16.02 -4.83 -4.59
N GLU A 16 17.12 -4.54 -5.28
CA GLU A 16 17.54 -3.16 -5.57
C GLU A 16 16.55 -2.41 -6.47
N THR A 17 15.84 -3.12 -7.36
CA THR A 17 14.93 -2.55 -8.36
C THR A 17 13.46 -2.76 -8.04
N THR A 18 13.12 -3.84 -7.33
CA THR A 18 11.74 -4.33 -7.17
C THR A 18 11.45 -4.74 -5.74
N VAL A 19 10.18 -4.65 -5.36
CA VAL A 19 9.68 -5.21 -4.10
C VAL A 19 8.48 -6.09 -4.38
N LEU A 20 8.44 -7.25 -3.73
CA LEU A 20 7.36 -8.21 -3.81
C LEU A 20 6.62 -8.27 -2.48
N TYR A 21 5.31 -8.10 -2.56
CA TYR A 21 4.38 -8.27 -1.47
C TYR A 21 3.50 -9.49 -1.72
N GLU A 22 3.30 -10.28 -0.68
CA GLU A 22 2.25 -11.29 -0.66
C GLU A 22 1.05 -10.70 0.04
N TYR A 23 -0.14 -10.92 -0.49
CA TYR A 23 -1.37 -10.39 0.09
C TYR A 23 -2.49 -11.42 0.17
N SER A 24 -3.40 -11.17 1.09
CA SER A 24 -4.62 -11.95 1.32
C SER A 24 -5.80 -11.01 1.47
N VAL A 25 -6.98 -11.54 1.15
CA VAL A 25 -8.27 -10.87 1.32
C VAL A 25 -9.11 -11.67 2.29
N TYR A 26 -9.91 -10.98 3.08
CA TYR A 26 -10.86 -11.62 3.98
C TYR A 26 -12.18 -10.86 4.05
N ASN A 27 -13.21 -11.63 4.36
CA ASN A 27 -14.53 -11.16 4.73
C ASN A 27 -14.96 -11.97 5.95
N LEU A 28 -15.14 -11.31 7.09
CA LEU A 28 -15.51 -11.95 8.35
C LEU A 28 -16.95 -12.52 8.31
N ASN A 29 -17.77 -12.06 7.36
CA ASN A 29 -19.14 -12.56 7.17
C ASN A 29 -19.19 -13.84 6.31
N ASP A 30 -18.12 -14.17 5.58
CA ASP A 30 -18.02 -15.38 4.77
C ASP A 30 -16.98 -16.34 5.39
N PRO A 31 -17.39 -17.54 5.87
CA PRO A 31 -16.48 -18.51 6.47
C PRO A 31 -15.31 -18.90 5.58
N ASN A 32 -15.50 -18.99 4.26
CA ASN A 32 -14.46 -19.39 3.32
C ASN A 32 -13.38 -18.32 3.18
N LEU A 33 -13.79 -17.04 3.17
CA LEU A 33 -12.89 -15.90 3.09
C LEU A 33 -12.23 -15.60 4.44
N ARG A 34 -12.93 -15.84 5.55
CA ARG A 34 -12.37 -15.72 6.89
C ARG A 34 -11.21 -16.69 7.13
N ALA A 35 -11.31 -17.92 6.63
CA ALA A 35 -10.22 -18.90 6.73
C ALA A 35 -8.98 -18.49 5.91
N ALA A 36 -9.14 -17.63 4.91
CA ALA A 36 -8.08 -17.21 3.99
C ALA A 36 -7.30 -15.97 4.44
N ILE A 37 -7.60 -15.40 5.62
CA ILE A 37 -6.87 -14.25 6.19
C ILE A 37 -5.34 -14.44 6.11
N ASN A 38 -4.85 -15.67 6.30
CA ASN A 38 -3.44 -15.99 6.33
C ASN A 38 -2.96 -16.81 5.12
N SER A 39 -3.71 -16.88 4.01
CA SER A 39 -3.29 -17.64 2.82
C SER A 39 -2.11 -16.99 2.12
N TYR A 40 -2.12 -15.65 2.02
CA TYR A 40 -1.07 -14.85 1.37
C TYR A 40 -0.71 -15.37 -0.04
N ASP A 41 -1.73 -15.72 -0.80
CA ASP A 41 -1.65 -16.40 -2.09
C ASP A 41 -1.66 -15.45 -3.29
N GLY A 42 -2.06 -14.20 -3.10
CA GLY A 42 -1.93 -13.14 -4.09
C GLY A 42 -0.57 -12.46 -3.99
N THR A 43 -0.09 -11.89 -5.10
CA THR A 43 1.18 -11.14 -5.13
C THR A 43 1.02 -9.75 -5.74
N ILE A 44 1.77 -8.80 -5.19
CA ILE A 44 1.87 -7.43 -5.69
C ILE A 44 3.36 -7.15 -5.87
N LYS A 45 3.79 -6.92 -7.10
CA LYS A 45 5.15 -6.55 -7.43
C LYS A 45 5.18 -5.07 -7.80
N ILE A 46 6.05 -4.32 -7.15
CA ILE A 46 6.20 -2.87 -7.36
C ILE A 46 7.64 -2.60 -7.76
N GLU A 47 7.85 -1.93 -8.88
CA GLU A 47 9.15 -1.37 -9.21
C GLU A 47 9.45 -0.14 -8.35
N LYS A 48 10.67 -0.03 -7.83
CA LYS A 48 11.12 1.14 -7.08
C LYS A 48 11.18 2.41 -7.95
N SER A 49 11.27 2.24 -9.27
CA SER A 49 11.13 3.31 -10.28
C SER A 49 9.74 3.97 -10.22
N ALA A 50 8.72 3.26 -9.76
CA ALA A 50 7.34 3.71 -9.64
C ALA A 50 7.10 4.59 -8.40
N LEU A 51 8.05 4.59 -7.44
CA LEU A 51 7.88 5.27 -6.16
C LEU A 51 7.87 6.79 -6.34
N ILE A 52 6.72 7.39 -6.08
CA ILE A 52 6.55 8.84 -6.14
C ILE A 52 6.95 9.45 -4.80
N ASN A 53 7.92 10.37 -4.84
CA ASN A 53 8.39 11.08 -3.67
C ASN A 53 7.32 12.05 -3.11
N PRO A 54 7.25 12.21 -1.77
CA PRO A 54 6.36 13.20 -1.15
C PRO A 54 6.83 14.62 -1.44
N VAL A 55 5.91 15.58 -1.39
CA VAL A 55 6.27 17.01 -1.46
C VAL A 55 6.82 17.45 -0.10
N ILE A 56 8.07 17.91 -0.08
CA ILE A 56 8.76 18.33 1.14
C ILE A 56 8.50 19.83 1.38
N HIS A 57 7.74 20.14 2.43
CA HIS A 57 7.55 21.51 2.89
C HIS A 57 8.49 21.83 4.04
N LYS A 58 9.22 22.94 3.94
CA LYS A 58 10.11 23.42 4.99
C LYS A 58 9.47 24.59 5.73
N LYS A 59 9.41 24.51 7.06
CA LYS A 59 8.89 25.59 7.91
C LYS A 59 9.83 25.86 9.07
N LEU A 60 10.14 27.14 9.29
CA LEU A 60 10.78 27.60 10.52
C LEU A 60 9.78 27.53 11.67
N LYS A 61 9.99 26.66 12.65
CA LYS A 61 9.18 26.59 13.87
C LYS A 61 9.99 27.12 15.06
N ARG A 62 9.42 28.09 15.77
CA ARG A 62 9.94 28.54 17.06
C ARG A 62 9.68 27.45 18.10
N GLN A 63 10.73 27.04 18.79
CA GLN A 63 10.68 26.05 19.87
C GLN A 63 10.32 26.74 21.20
N PRO A 64 9.92 25.99 22.24
CA PRO A 64 9.64 26.56 23.57
C PRO A 64 10.83 27.33 24.17
N ASN A 65 12.07 26.98 23.79
CA ASN A 65 13.30 27.68 24.20
C ASN A 65 13.59 28.98 23.42
N GLY A 66 12.64 29.45 22.59
CA GLY A 66 12.77 30.67 21.80
C GLY A 66 13.59 30.54 20.50
N LYS A 67 14.40 29.48 20.34
CA LYS A 67 15.20 29.21 19.13
C LYS A 67 14.30 28.75 17.97
N LYS A 68 14.67 29.10 16.74
CA LYS A 68 14.00 28.60 15.53
C LYS A 68 14.69 27.34 15.03
N ARG A 69 13.92 26.30 14.70
CA ARG A 69 14.41 25.09 14.02
C ARG A 69 13.67 24.92 12.71
N MET A 70 14.40 24.55 11.65
CA MET A 70 13.79 24.08 10.41
C MET A 70 13.10 22.75 10.67
N ILE A 71 11.82 22.66 10.33
CA ILE A 71 11.05 21.42 10.35
C ILE A 71 10.66 21.11 8.93
N GLU A 72 11.02 19.91 8.50
CA GLU A 72 10.62 19.36 7.22
C GLU A 72 9.36 18.53 7.44
N LYS A 73 8.33 18.80 6.65
CA LYS A 73 7.08 18.03 6.63
C LYS A 73 6.94 17.38 5.27
N ARG A 74 6.87 16.04 5.26
CA ARG A 74 6.51 15.25 4.09
C ARG A 74 5.00 15.31 3.90
N ILE A 75 4.55 15.75 2.73
CA ILE A 75 3.14 15.77 2.36
C ILE A 75 2.93 14.69 1.30
N PRO A 76 2.17 13.62 1.62
CA PRO A 76 1.80 12.60 0.66
C PRO A 76 1.04 13.20 -0.51
N VAL A 77 1.32 12.72 -1.71
CA VAL A 77 0.65 13.08 -2.96
C VAL A 77 -0.16 11.90 -3.47
N ASN A 78 -1.22 12.19 -4.21
CA ASN A 78 -2.01 11.15 -4.83
C ASN A 78 -1.17 10.41 -5.88
N VAL A 79 -1.06 9.10 -5.76
CA VAL A 79 -0.35 8.24 -6.71
C VAL A 79 -1.37 7.65 -7.67
N PRO A 80 -1.26 7.87 -8.99
CA PRO A 80 -2.16 7.26 -9.96
C PRO A 80 -1.80 5.79 -10.17
N ILE A 81 -2.30 4.91 -9.29
CA ILE A 81 -1.99 3.46 -9.32
C ILE A 81 -2.41 2.83 -10.66
N ASP A 82 -3.57 3.19 -11.19
CA ASP A 82 -4.07 2.66 -12.47
C ASP A 82 -3.08 2.88 -13.62
N ASN A 83 -2.45 4.07 -13.68
CA ASN A 83 -1.41 4.36 -14.68
C ASN A 83 -0.16 3.51 -14.45
N LEU A 84 0.24 3.28 -13.19
CA LEU A 84 1.41 2.46 -12.87
C LEU A 84 1.18 0.98 -13.22
N ILE A 85 -0.06 0.50 -13.08
CA ILE A 85 -0.45 -0.84 -13.53
C ILE A 85 -0.39 -0.92 -15.06
N ALA A 86 -0.96 0.06 -15.77
CA ALA A 86 -0.92 0.12 -17.24
C ALA A 86 0.52 0.20 -17.80
N GLU A 87 1.44 0.85 -17.07
CA GLU A 87 2.87 0.94 -17.42
C GLU A 87 3.68 -0.30 -17.00
N HIS A 88 3.06 -1.36 -16.46
CA HIS A 88 3.72 -2.55 -15.92
C HIS A 88 4.70 -2.30 -14.78
N LYS A 89 4.63 -1.13 -14.14
CA LYS A 89 5.44 -0.80 -12.95
C LYS A 89 4.89 -1.40 -11.67
N VAL A 90 3.59 -1.69 -11.66
CA VAL A 90 2.91 -2.44 -10.60
C VAL A 90 2.21 -3.63 -11.25
N GLU A 91 2.64 -4.84 -10.88
CA GLU A 91 2.04 -6.08 -11.36
C GLU A 91 1.29 -6.75 -10.21
N ILE A 92 0.01 -7.02 -10.41
CA ILE A 92 -0.86 -7.65 -9.41
C ILE A 92 -1.26 -9.03 -9.92
N THR A 93 -0.92 -10.07 -9.15
CA THR A 93 -1.48 -11.41 -9.33
C THR A 93 -2.57 -11.62 -8.30
N ASN A 94 -3.81 -11.76 -8.77
CA ASN A 94 -4.96 -11.89 -7.91
C ASN A 94 -4.89 -13.11 -6.99
N CYS A 95 -5.35 -12.96 -5.75
CA CYS A 95 -5.53 -14.07 -4.84
C CYS A 95 -6.63 -15.05 -5.33
N SER A 96 -6.53 -16.32 -4.95
CA SER A 96 -7.47 -17.39 -5.36
C SER A 96 -8.91 -17.13 -4.89
N ARG A 97 -9.06 -16.35 -3.82
CA ARG A 97 -10.35 -16.01 -3.22
C ARG A 97 -10.72 -14.53 -3.38
N CYS A 98 -10.29 -13.93 -4.49
CA CYS A 98 -10.70 -12.59 -4.87
C CYS A 98 -12.23 -12.53 -4.98
N TRP A 99 -12.85 -11.65 -4.19
CA TRP A 99 -14.30 -11.45 -4.19
C TRP A 99 -14.72 -10.26 -5.08
N LEU A 100 -13.94 -9.17 -5.06
CA LEU A 100 -14.28 -7.95 -5.78
C LEU A 100 -13.16 -7.56 -6.75
N LYS A 101 -13.52 -7.39 -8.02
CA LYS A 101 -12.59 -7.01 -9.08
C LYS A 101 -12.92 -5.63 -9.64
N THR A 102 -11.90 -4.92 -10.08
CA THR A 102 -12.02 -3.71 -10.91
C THR A 102 -12.49 -4.10 -12.32
N PRO A 103 -12.93 -3.13 -13.15
CA PRO A 103 -13.23 -3.39 -14.57
C PRO A 103 -12.05 -3.98 -15.36
N GLU A 104 -10.83 -3.72 -14.90
CA GLU A 104 -9.57 -4.25 -15.44
C GLU A 104 -9.20 -5.63 -14.86
N GLU A 105 -10.15 -6.28 -14.19
CA GLU A 105 -10.05 -7.61 -13.58
C GLU A 105 -9.04 -7.75 -12.42
N TYR A 106 -8.53 -6.65 -11.86
CA TYR A 106 -7.68 -6.66 -10.68
C TYR A 106 -8.47 -6.69 -9.38
N ASP A 107 -7.94 -7.36 -8.36
CA ASP A 107 -8.53 -7.36 -7.02
C ASP A 107 -8.57 -5.94 -6.43
N VAL A 108 -9.78 -5.46 -6.09
CA VAL A 108 -9.97 -4.12 -5.53
C VAL A 108 -9.18 -3.95 -4.22
N ILE A 109 -9.07 -5.00 -3.42
CA ILE A 109 -8.33 -4.94 -2.16
C ILE A 109 -6.82 -4.84 -2.43
N ALA A 110 -6.31 -5.49 -3.47
CA ALA A 110 -4.90 -5.37 -3.86
C ALA A 110 -4.56 -3.93 -4.28
N VAL A 111 -5.44 -3.29 -5.07
CA VAL A 111 -5.28 -1.89 -5.47
C VAL A 111 -5.29 -0.97 -4.23
N ARG A 112 -6.20 -1.20 -3.28
CA ARG A 112 -6.23 -0.44 -2.01
C ARG A 112 -5.01 -0.68 -1.13
N LEU A 113 -4.46 -1.90 -1.12
CA LEU A 113 -3.21 -2.18 -0.43
C LEU A 113 -2.04 -1.44 -1.08
N CYS A 114 -2.01 -1.33 -2.42
CA CYS A 114 -1.04 -0.49 -3.11
C CYS A 114 -1.14 0.97 -2.64
N ASP A 115 -2.34 1.57 -2.61
CA ASP A 115 -2.55 2.94 -2.11
C ASP A 115 -1.92 3.15 -0.72
N ILE A 116 -2.09 2.18 0.18
CA ILE A 116 -1.54 2.24 1.54
C ILE A 116 -0.02 2.12 1.53
N ILE A 117 0.55 1.16 0.79
CA ILE A 117 2.00 0.98 0.67
C ILE A 117 2.68 2.27 0.19
N PHE A 118 2.17 2.86 -0.91
CA PHE A 118 2.70 4.10 -1.46
C PHE A 118 2.57 5.27 -0.49
N ARG A 119 1.42 5.38 0.20
CA ARG A 119 1.19 6.42 1.19
C ARG A 119 2.13 6.29 2.39
N GLU A 120 2.34 5.08 2.90
CA GLU A 120 3.26 4.84 4.01
C GLU A 120 4.70 5.15 3.60
N TYR A 121 5.12 4.70 2.41
CA TYR A 121 6.41 5.07 1.84
C TYR A 121 6.61 6.59 1.76
N GLN A 122 5.59 7.36 1.35
CA GLN A 122 5.67 8.81 1.30
C GLN A 122 5.77 9.48 2.68
N ILE A 123 5.23 8.86 3.73
CA ILE A 123 5.27 9.40 5.10
C ILE A 123 6.62 9.08 5.75
N THR A 124 7.02 7.82 5.72
CA THR A 124 8.20 7.30 6.45
C THR A 124 9.48 7.41 5.62
N GLY A 125 9.37 7.33 4.30
CA GLY A 125 10.48 7.17 3.35
C GLY A 125 10.92 5.72 3.18
N ILE A 126 10.21 4.76 3.79
CA ILE A 126 10.57 3.34 3.81
C ILE A 126 9.35 2.52 3.40
N LEU A 127 9.57 1.53 2.54
CA LEU A 127 8.53 0.58 2.15
C LEU A 127 8.11 -0.27 3.36
N PRO A 128 6.82 -0.32 3.71
CA PRO A 128 6.36 -1.01 4.90
C PRO A 128 6.58 -2.52 4.81
N GLU A 129 6.91 -3.15 5.94
CA GLU A 129 6.99 -4.61 6.01
C GLU A 129 5.61 -5.28 5.99
N LYS A 130 4.60 -4.61 6.53
CA LYS A 130 3.21 -5.06 6.56
C LYS A 130 2.30 -3.87 6.40
N ALA A 131 1.23 -4.04 5.62
CA ALA A 131 0.15 -3.08 5.50
C ALA A 131 -1.18 -3.81 5.50
N SER A 132 -2.23 -3.16 6.00
CA SER A 132 -3.56 -3.74 6.02
C SER A 132 -4.63 -2.70 5.74
N TYR A 133 -5.69 -3.14 5.09
CA TYR A 133 -6.86 -2.35 4.77
C TYR A 133 -8.09 -2.99 5.41
N HIS A 134 -8.93 -2.18 6.03
CA HIS A 134 -10.10 -2.62 6.77
C HIS A 134 -11.28 -1.68 6.47
N ILE A 135 -12.44 -2.25 6.13
CA ILE A 135 -13.73 -1.55 5.94
C ILE A 135 -14.74 -2.07 6.95
#